data_AF-A0A377A6B1-F1
#
_entry.id   AF-A0A377A6B1-F1
#
_cell.length_a   1.000
_cell.length_b   1.000
_cell.length_c   1.000
_cell.angle_alpha   90.00
_cell.angle_beta   90.00
_cell.angle_gamma   90.00
#
_symmetry.space_group_name_H-M   'P 1'
#
loop_
_entity.id
_entity.type
_entity.pdbx_description
1 polymer ?
#
loop_
_entity_poly.entity_id
_entity_poly.type
_entity_poly.pdbx_seq_one_letter_code
_entity_poly.pdbx_strand_id
1 'polypeptide(L)'
;MLGEIALSSLPRIEQIFVNAPAGWRPRDMERRLFIARRRIEKRLEADKDFYVCSLSNLVNIYKGLCMPTDLPRFYLDLADLRLESAICLFHQRFSTNTVPRWPLAQPFRYLAHNG
;
A
#
# COMPACT_ATOMS: atom_id res chain seq x y z
N MET A 1 1.23 17.80 5.77
CA MET A 1 -0.23 17.99 5.63
C MET A 1 -0.59 17.69 4.18
N LEU A 2 -1.69 16.99 3.89
CA LEU A 2 -2.07 16.69 2.51
C LEU A 2 -2.48 17.97 1.76
N GLY A 3 -2.12 18.10 0.48
CA GLY A 3 -2.61 19.18 -0.37
C GLY A 3 -4.06 18.95 -0.81
N GLU A 4 -4.75 19.99 -1.28
CA GLU A 4 -6.18 19.95 -1.64
C GLU A 4 -6.53 18.85 -2.66
N ILE A 5 -5.69 18.66 -3.69
CA ILE A 5 -5.89 17.63 -4.72
C ILE A 5 -5.79 16.22 -4.13
N ALA A 6 -4.90 16.02 -3.16
CA ALA A 6 -4.78 14.73 -2.48
C ALA A 6 -6.00 14.49 -1.58
N LEU A 7 -6.46 15.52 -0.87
CA LEU A 7 -7.63 15.46 0.01
C LEU A 7 -8.92 15.18 -0.76
N SER A 8 -9.12 15.82 -1.92
CA SER A 8 -10.34 15.64 -2.74
C SER A 8 -10.50 14.24 -3.32
N SER A 9 -9.41 13.47 -3.39
CA SER A 9 -9.37 12.11 -3.91
C SER A 9 -8.96 11.07 -2.87
N LEU A 10 -8.87 11.45 -1.58
CA LEU A 10 -8.41 10.61 -0.49
C LEU A 10 -9.31 9.37 -0.37
N PRO A 11 -8.79 8.14 -0.59
CA PRO A 11 -9.58 6.94 -0.37
C PRO A 11 -9.78 6.70 1.13
N ARG A 12 -10.80 5.93 1.47
CA ARG A 12 -10.88 5.30 2.78
C ARG A 12 -9.77 4.25 2.87
N ILE A 13 -8.81 4.46 3.78
CA ILE A 13 -7.68 3.56 3.96
C ILE A 13 -7.97 2.66 5.16
N GLU A 14 -8.01 1.35 4.93
CA GLU A 14 -8.27 0.36 5.97
C GLU A 14 -7.26 -0.78 5.89
N GLN A 15 -6.93 -1.34 7.05
CA GLN A 15 -6.15 -2.56 7.17
C GLN A 15 -7.07 -3.72 7.52
N ILE A 16 -6.82 -4.87 6.90
CA ILE A 16 -7.46 -6.14 7.26
C ILE A 16 -6.41 -7.06 7.88
N PHE A 17 -6.77 -7.67 9.00
CA PHE A 17 -5.93 -8.67 9.65
C PHE A 17 -6.42 -10.07 9.29
N VAL A 18 -5.51 -10.90 8.79
CA VAL A 18 -5.83 -12.25 8.35
C VAL A 18 -5.01 -13.23 9.19
N ASN A 19 -5.70 -14.09 9.94
CA ASN A 19 -5.07 -15.16 10.69
C ASN A 19 -4.77 -16.35 9.78
N ALA A 20 -3.58 -16.93 9.92
CA ALA A 20 -3.24 -18.19 9.28
C ALA A 20 -3.80 -19.37 10.10
N PRO A 21 -4.53 -20.32 9.47
CA PRO A 21 -4.88 -21.57 10.11
C PRO A 21 -3.66 -22.37 10.55
N ALA A 22 -3.84 -23.23 11.55
CA ALA A 22 -2.81 -24.13 12.03
C ALA A 22 -2.20 -24.96 10.89
N GLY A 23 -0.87 -25.12 10.91
CA GLY A 23 -0.13 -25.90 9.92
C GLY A 23 0.27 -25.16 8.64
N TRP A 24 -0.17 -23.92 8.42
CA TRP A 24 0.32 -23.11 7.31
C TRP A 24 1.73 -22.58 7.59
N ARG A 25 2.64 -22.76 6.63
CA ARG A 25 3.96 -22.13 6.69
C ARG A 25 3.87 -20.69 6.18
N PRO A 26 4.84 -19.81 6.50
CA PRO A 26 4.83 -18.43 6.00
C PRO A 26 4.66 -18.33 4.47
N ARG A 27 5.32 -19.21 3.71
CA ARG A 27 5.19 -19.28 2.24
C ARG A 27 3.78 -19.69 1.77
N ASP A 28 3.09 -20.54 2.52
CA ASP A 28 1.70 -20.92 2.19
C ASP A 28 0.76 -19.72 2.34
N MET A 29 0.96 -18.93 3.40
CA MET A 29 0.22 -17.71 3.63
C MET A 29 0.45 -16.71 2.49
N GLU A 30 1.70 -16.43 2.10
CA GLU A 30 2.01 -15.53 0.98
C GLU A 30 1.33 -15.94 -0.32
N ARG A 31 1.43 -17.22 -0.69
CA ARG A 31 0.79 -17.73 -1.91
C ARG A 31 -0.73 -17.56 -1.87
N ARG A 32 -1.35 -17.81 -0.71
CA ARG A 32 -2.80 -17.72 -0.56
C ARG A 32 -3.29 -16.28 -0.52
N LEU A 33 -2.58 -15.39 0.16
CA LEU A 33 -2.86 -13.95 0.16
C LEU A 33 -2.70 -13.36 -1.25
N PHE A 34 -1.71 -13.79 -2.02
CA PHE A 34 -1.59 -13.43 -3.43
C PHE A 34 -2.82 -13.85 -4.24
N ILE A 35 -3.26 -15.12 -4.12
CA ILE A 35 -4.45 -15.63 -4.82
C ILE A 35 -5.70 -14.86 -4.37
N ALA A 36 -5.86 -14.61 -3.07
CA ALA A 36 -6.98 -13.85 -2.52
C ALA A 36 -7.03 -12.44 -3.12
N ARG A 37 -5.92 -11.70 -3.10
CA ARG A 37 -5.81 -10.39 -3.73
C ARG A 37 -6.21 -10.43 -5.20
N ARG A 38 -5.69 -11.38 -5.98
CA ARG A 38 -6.03 -11.51 -7.42
C ARG A 38 -7.52 -11.78 -7.64
N ARG A 39 -8.15 -12.60 -6.79
CA ARG A 39 -9.59 -12.87 -6.85
C ARG A 39 -10.42 -11.63 -6.48
N ILE A 40 -10.00 -10.89 -5.46
CA ILE A 40 -10.65 -9.64 -5.04
C ILE A 40 -10.56 -8.60 -6.17
N GLU A 41 -9.36 -8.37 -6.73
CA GLU A 41 -9.14 -7.45 -7.85
C GLU A 41 -10.01 -7.80 -9.05
N LYS A 42 -10.13 -9.09 -9.40
CA LYS A 42 -10.99 -9.55 -10.50
C LYS A 42 -12.48 -9.33 -10.19
N ARG A 43 -12.91 -9.58 -8.95
CA ARG A 43 -14.31 -9.42 -8.56
C ARG A 43 -14.74 -7.94 -8.52
N LEU A 44 -13.81 -7.05 -8.22
CA LEU A 44 -14.03 -5.61 -8.09
C LEU A 44 -13.49 -4.83 -9.30
N GLU A 45 -13.33 -5.45 -10.46
CA GLU A 45 -12.75 -4.83 -11.66
C GLU A 45 -13.54 -3.57 -12.14
N ALA A 46 -14.85 -3.55 -11.87
CA ALA A 46 -15.72 -2.41 -12.18
C ALA A 46 -15.49 -1.21 -11.24
N ASP A 47 -15.00 -1.46 -10.01
CA ASP A 47 -14.68 -0.42 -9.04
C ASP A 47 -13.27 0.11 -9.30
N LYS A 48 -13.18 1.31 -9.87
CA LYS A 48 -11.91 1.93 -10.28
C LYS A 48 -11.15 2.59 -9.14
N ASP A 49 -11.78 2.72 -7.97
CA ASP A 49 -11.22 3.35 -6.78
C ASP A 49 -10.74 2.30 -5.77
N PHE A 50 -11.22 1.06 -5.88
CA PHE A 50 -10.72 -0.06 -5.10
C PHE A 50 -9.27 -0.43 -5.45
N TYR A 51 -8.39 -0.46 -4.45
CA TYR A 51 -7.00 -0.87 -4.64
C TYR A 51 -6.40 -1.50 -3.38
N VAL A 52 -5.70 -2.63 -3.56
CA VAL A 52 -4.95 -3.30 -2.48
C VAL A 52 -3.46 -3.01 -2.65
N CYS A 53 -2.91 -2.13 -1.80
CA CYS A 53 -1.50 -1.74 -1.81
C CYS A 53 -0.58 -2.95 -1.60
N SER A 54 -0.80 -3.68 -0.52
CA SER A 54 -0.13 -4.92 -0.15
C SER A 54 -1.14 -5.86 0.50
N LEU A 55 -0.95 -7.16 0.33
CA LEU A 55 -1.64 -8.19 1.09
C LEU A 55 -0.66 -9.35 1.23
N SER A 56 0.14 -9.29 2.30
CA SER A 56 1.31 -10.13 2.54
C SER A 56 1.55 -10.21 4.05
N ASN A 57 2.16 -11.29 4.52
CA ASN A 57 2.66 -11.43 5.89
C ASN A 57 4.14 -11.04 6.04
N LEU A 58 4.79 -10.59 4.95
CA LEU A 58 6.19 -10.16 4.93
C LEU A 58 6.34 -8.68 4.55
N VAL A 59 5.46 -8.16 3.71
CA VAL A 59 5.58 -6.81 3.13
C VAL A 59 4.33 -6.00 3.42
N ASN A 60 4.53 -4.83 4.03
CA ASN A 60 3.49 -3.81 4.18
C ASN A 60 3.89 -2.53 3.43
N ILE A 61 2.94 -1.87 2.77
CA ILE A 61 3.20 -0.67 1.95
C ILE A 61 2.36 0.49 2.46
N TYR A 62 3.05 1.49 3.00
CA TYR A 62 2.50 2.82 3.25
C TYR A 62 2.86 3.73 2.08
N LYS A 63 1.86 4.23 1.38
CA LYS A 63 2.03 5.16 0.25
C LYS A 63 0.89 6.16 0.18
N GLY A 64 1.14 7.31 -0.41
CA GLY A 64 0.14 8.36 -0.53
C GLY A 64 0.56 9.49 -1.46
N LEU A 65 -0.39 10.38 -1.75
CA LEU A 65 -0.15 11.60 -2.51
C LEU A 65 0.30 12.73 -1.56
N CYS A 66 1.45 12.56 -0.92
CA CYS A 66 2.00 13.51 0.03
C CYS A 66 3.49 13.73 -0.18
N MET A 67 4.02 14.82 0.39
CA MET A 67 5.46 15.01 0.47
C MET A 67 6.07 13.92 1.38
N PRO A 68 7.29 13.43 1.09
CA PRO A 68 7.93 12.40 1.92
C PRO A 68 8.02 12.79 3.40
N THR A 69 8.30 14.06 3.68
CA THR A 69 8.40 14.62 5.04
C THR A 69 7.08 14.59 5.81
N ASP A 70 5.96 14.48 5.12
CA ASP A 70 4.63 14.43 5.73
C ASP A 70 4.08 13.01 5.90
N LEU A 71 4.72 12.00 5.30
CA LEU A 71 4.25 10.62 5.34
C LEU A 71 4.12 10.09 6.78
N PRO A 72 5.07 10.32 7.71
CA PRO A 72 4.93 9.87 9.10
C PRO A 72 3.87 10.65 9.90
N ARG A 73 3.51 11.87 9.45
CA ARG A 73 2.41 12.64 10.05
C ARG A 73 1.05 12.20 9.54
N PHE A 74 1.01 11.63 8.33
CA PHE A 74 -0.20 11.11 7.71
C PHE A 74 -0.51 9.68 8.17
N TYR A 75 0.48 8.79 8.15
CA TYR A 75 0.39 7.45 8.70
C TYR A 75 1.11 7.40 10.05
N LEU A 76 0.35 7.55 11.14
CA LEU A 76 0.90 7.60 12.50
C LEU A 76 1.63 6.30 12.88
N ASP A 77 1.28 5.17 12.28
CA ASP A 77 1.97 3.89 12.46
C ASP A 77 3.46 3.98 12.10
N LEU A 78 3.86 4.86 11.17
CA LEU A 78 5.26 5.06 10.79
C LEU A 78 6.08 5.80 11.86
N ALA A 79 5.42 6.46 12.81
CA ALA A 79 6.06 7.11 13.95
C ALA A 79 6.08 6.19 15.19
N ASP A 80 5.47 5.01 15.13
CA ASP A 80 5.44 4.05 16.23
C ASP A 80 6.73 3.24 16.28
N LEU A 81 7.37 3.19 17.46
CA LEU A 81 8.62 2.46 17.68
C LEU A 81 8.49 0.94 17.50
N ARG A 82 7.26 0.40 17.55
CA ARG A 82 6.99 -1.03 17.31
C ARG A 82 7.05 -1.40 15.83
N LEU A 83 7.01 -0.41 14.93
CA LEU A 83 7.14 -0.65 13.50
C LEU A 83 8.61 -0.82 13.12
N GLU A 84 9.11 -2.03 13.31
CA GLU A 84 10.48 -2.40 12.98
C GLU A 84 10.54 -3.19 11.67
N SER A 85 11.61 -3.00 10.89
CA SER A 85 11.87 -3.79 9.69
C SER A 85 13.36 -3.95 9.45
N ALA A 86 13.76 -5.12 8.95
CA ALA A 86 15.12 -5.37 8.49
C ALA A 86 15.45 -4.64 7.18
N ILE A 87 14.42 -4.35 6.36
CA ILE A 87 14.58 -3.72 5.04
C ILE A 87 13.49 -2.68 4.84
N CYS A 88 13.85 -1.51 4.31
CA CYS A 88 12.92 -0.47 3.93
C CYS A 88 13.20 -0.01 2.48
N LEU A 89 12.14 0.13 1.69
CA LEU A 89 12.19 0.65 0.33
C LEU A 89 11.30 1.89 0.25
N PHE A 90 11.85 3.01 -0.21
CA PHE A 90 11.13 4.27 -0.39
C PHE A 90 11.19 4.71 -1.85
N HIS A 91 10.20 5.50 -2.26
CA HIS A 91 10.13 6.05 -3.61
C HIS A 91 9.39 7.40 -3.60
N GLN A 92 9.93 8.39 -4.32
CA GLN A 92 9.24 9.63 -4.61
C GLN A 92 9.07 9.76 -6.13
N ARG A 93 7.83 9.95 -6.58
CA ARG A 93 7.51 10.09 -8.00
C ARG A 93 7.35 11.56 -8.35
N PHE A 94 8.00 12.02 -9.42
CA PHE A 94 7.61 13.23 -10.14
C PHE A 94 6.71 12.83 -11.31
N SER A 95 5.52 13.41 -11.39
CA SER A 95 4.53 13.11 -12.43
C SER A 95 4.35 14.34 -13.31
N THR A 96 4.41 14.16 -14.62
CA THR A 96 4.03 15.18 -15.59
C THR A 96 2.51 15.26 -15.80
N ASN A 97 1.74 14.33 -15.23
CA ASN A 97 0.27 14.38 -15.26
C ASN A 97 -0.29 15.35 -14.22
N THR A 98 -1.34 16.09 -14.60
CA THR A 98 -2.04 17.07 -13.76
C THR A 98 -3.00 16.46 -12.75
N VAL A 99 -3.47 15.22 -12.94
CA VAL A 99 -4.39 14.53 -12.02
C VAL A 99 -3.69 13.35 -11.34
N PRO A 100 -3.31 13.47 -10.06
CA PRO A 100 -2.66 12.39 -9.34
C PRO A 100 -3.67 11.31 -8.95
N ARG A 101 -3.24 10.03 -8.96
CA ARG A 101 -4.06 8.89 -8.51
C ARG A 101 -3.35 8.12 -7.43
N TRP A 102 -4.01 7.90 -6.31
CA TRP A 102 -3.47 7.18 -5.13
C TRP A 102 -2.87 5.79 -5.47
N PRO A 103 -3.51 4.94 -6.29
CA PRO A 103 -2.94 3.63 -6.64
C PRO A 103 -1.59 3.69 -7.37
N LEU A 104 -1.29 4.81 -8.06
CA LEU A 104 -0.09 5.00 -8.86
C LEU A 104 1.10 5.54 -8.06
N ALA A 105 0.90 5.91 -6.78
CA ALA A 105 2.01 6.13 -5.87
C ALA A 105 2.81 4.82 -5.72
N GLN A 106 4.12 4.94 -5.55
CA GLN A 106 5.05 3.83 -5.32
C GLN A 106 5.56 3.87 -3.88
N PRO A 107 6.08 2.77 -3.31
CA PRO A 107 6.41 1.48 -3.96
C PRO A 107 5.21 0.65 -4.45
N PHE A 108 5.47 -0.20 -5.44
CA PHE A 108 4.63 -1.36 -5.75
C PHE A 108 5.07 -2.59 -4.94
N ARG A 109 4.29 -3.66 -5.04
CA ARG A 109 4.42 -4.89 -4.22
C ARG A 109 5.80 -5.53 -4.23
N TYR A 110 6.55 -5.37 -5.32
CA TYR A 110 7.90 -5.93 -5.50
C TYR A 110 8.87 -4.97 -6.19
N LEU A 111 8.48 -3.71 -6.40
CA LEU A 111 9.23 -2.79 -7.25
C LEU A 111 9.04 -1.34 -6.80
N ALA A 112 10.16 -0.61 -6.75
CA ALA A 112 10.18 0.83 -6.91
C ALA A 112 11.01 1.13 -8.17
N HIS A 113 10.54 2.04 -9.01
CA HIS A 113 11.14 2.31 -10.31
C HIS A 113 11.28 3.81 -10.53
N ASN A 114 12.54 4.26 -10.66
CA ASN A 114 12.90 5.58 -11.15
C ASN A 114 13.25 5.47 -12.64
N GLY A 115 12.36 5.96 -13.49
CA GLY A 115 12.48 5.96 -14.94
C GLY A 115 11.19 6.39 -15.62
#